data_AF-A0A1J3H108-F1
#
_entry.id   AF-A0A1J3H108-F1
#
_cell.length_a   1.000
_cell.length_b   1.000
_cell.length_c   1.000
_cell.angle_alpha   90.00
_cell.angle_beta   90.00
_cell.angle_gamma   90.00
#
_symmetry.space_group_name_H-M   'P 1'
#
loop_
_entity.id
_entity.type
_entity.pdbx_description
1 polymer ?
#
loop_
_entity_poly.entity_id
_entity_poly.type
_entity_poly.pdbx_seq_one_letter_code
_entity_poly.pdbx_strand_id
1 'polypeptide(L)'
;LAPSSQWDRASDKKMMLEEPLRVATCTRIINPNTEDAKYVINVKDVEHTVKSYMVGLGDKVSSTDIDRGMRVGVDRKTYQIQIPLPPRIDPFVTMMTVEEKPDVTYDDVGGCKEQIEKIREVVELPLLHPEKFVKLGIDPPKGVLCYGPPGTGKTLVA
;
A
#
# COMPACT_ATOMS: atom_id res chain seq x y z
N LEU A 1 17.19 1.13 21.33
CA LEU A 1 16.14 0.31 21.97
C LEU A 1 15.95 0.86 23.37
N ALA A 2 14.77 1.42 23.68
CA ALA A 2 14.47 1.94 25.02
C ALA A 2 14.37 0.78 26.05
N PRO A 3 14.67 1.01 27.34
CA PRO A 3 14.55 -0.01 28.37
C PRO A 3 13.09 -0.49 28.52
N SER A 4 12.90 -1.78 28.76
CA SER A 4 11.59 -2.45 28.85
C SER A 4 10.63 -1.81 29.86
N SER A 5 11.15 -1.13 30.89
CA SER A 5 10.37 -0.42 31.92
C SER A 5 9.68 0.86 31.44
N GLN A 6 10.11 1.44 30.30
CA GLN A 6 9.51 2.66 29.72
C GLN A 6 8.55 2.37 28.56
N TRP A 7 8.48 1.11 28.10
CA TRP A 7 7.68 0.70 26.95
C TRP A 7 6.17 0.71 27.26
N ASP A 8 5.80 0.43 28.51
CA ASP A 8 4.40 0.19 28.86
C ASP A 8 3.61 1.43 29.25
N ARG A 9 4.20 2.45 29.90
CA ARG A 9 3.39 3.57 30.46
C ARG A 9 2.62 4.37 29.40
N ALA A 10 3.20 4.58 28.22
CA ALA A 10 2.53 5.28 27.13
C ALA A 10 1.44 4.42 26.46
N SER A 11 1.70 3.11 26.40
CA SER A 11 0.79 2.11 25.83
C SER A 11 -0.40 1.87 26.76
N ASP A 12 -0.17 1.72 28.07
CA ASP A 12 -1.19 1.57 29.11
C ASP A 12 -2.16 2.76 29.12
N LYS A 13 -1.62 3.98 29.04
CA LYS A 13 -2.44 5.20 29.02
C LYS A 13 -3.34 5.26 27.77
N LYS A 14 -2.85 4.80 26.61
CA LYS A 14 -3.65 4.67 25.39
C LYS A 14 -4.69 3.55 25.49
N MET A 15 -4.31 2.41 26.07
CA MET A 15 -5.18 1.25 26.23
C MET A 15 -6.34 1.52 27.20
N MET A 16 -6.17 2.44 28.15
CA MET A 16 -7.25 2.92 29.02
C MET A 16 -8.15 3.98 28.36
N LEU A 17 -7.68 4.69 27.33
CA LEU A 17 -8.41 5.80 26.71
C LEU A 17 -9.21 5.38 25.47
N GLU A 18 -8.70 4.45 24.68
CA GLU A 18 -9.29 4.06 23.39
C GLU A 18 -9.98 2.70 23.50
N GLU A 19 -11.30 2.67 23.32
CA GLU A 19 -12.04 1.41 23.19
C GLU A 19 -11.61 0.67 21.91
N PRO A 20 -11.53 -0.68 21.94
CA PRO A 20 -11.07 -1.46 20.80
C PRO A 20 -12.05 -1.33 19.63
N LEU A 21 -11.55 -0.83 18.50
CA LEU A 21 -12.28 -0.76 17.25
C LEU A 21 -12.37 -2.13 16.58
N ARG A 22 -13.54 -2.43 16.02
CA ARG A 22 -13.77 -3.64 15.23
C ARG A 22 -13.47 -3.36 13.76
N VAL A 23 -12.82 -4.29 13.09
CA VAL A 23 -12.49 -4.13 11.67
C VAL A 23 -13.70 -4.53 10.81
N ALA A 24 -14.13 -3.63 9.93
CA ALA A 24 -15.15 -3.87 8.94
C ALA A 24 -14.66 -3.49 7.53
N THR A 25 -15.39 -3.91 6.50
CA THR A 25 -15.14 -3.49 5.11
C THR A 25 -16.34 -2.71 4.61
N CYS A 26 -16.15 -1.50 4.13
CA CYS A 26 -17.21 -0.73 3.49
C CYS A 26 -17.50 -1.36 2.13
N THR A 27 -18.73 -1.80 1.86
CA THR A 27 -19.07 -2.41 0.57
C THR A 27 -19.85 -1.47 -0.32
N ARG A 28 -20.75 -0.67 0.26
CA ARG A 28 -21.58 0.28 -0.49
C ARG A 28 -21.69 1.59 0.25
N ILE A 29 -21.75 2.67 -0.53
CA ILE A 29 -22.06 4.02 -0.07
C ILE A 29 -23.41 4.40 -0.69
N ILE A 30 -24.35 4.81 0.15
CA ILE A 30 -25.71 5.22 -0.20
C ILE A 30 -25.81 6.74 0.00
N ASN A 31 -26.23 7.46 -1.04
CA ASN A 31 -26.31 8.92 -1.11
C ASN A 31 -24.99 9.63 -0.76
N PRO A 32 -23.99 9.59 -1.67
CA PRO A 32 -22.80 10.41 -1.51
C PRO A 32 -23.18 11.91 -1.54
N ASN A 33 -22.59 12.70 -0.64
CA ASN A 33 -22.71 14.17 -0.57
C ASN A 33 -24.03 14.73 -0.02
N THR A 34 -24.79 13.96 0.75
CA THR A 34 -25.93 14.46 1.55
C THR A 34 -25.59 14.29 3.03
N GLU A 35 -26.13 15.15 3.91
CA GLU A 35 -25.90 15.06 5.37
C GLU A 35 -26.30 13.69 5.95
N ASP A 36 -27.21 12.97 5.28
CA ASP A 36 -27.63 11.59 5.59
C ASP A 36 -26.85 10.52 4.81
N ALA A 37 -25.56 10.71 4.52
CA ALA A 37 -24.76 9.69 3.86
C ALA A 37 -24.72 8.40 4.70
N LYS A 38 -25.22 7.30 4.13
CA LYS A 38 -25.28 5.99 4.81
C LYS A 38 -24.29 5.03 4.17
N TYR A 39 -23.54 4.32 5.00
CA TYR A 39 -22.51 3.39 4.59
C TYR A 39 -22.95 1.98 4.94
N VAL A 40 -22.85 1.06 4.00
CA VAL A 40 -23.05 -0.36 4.26
C VAL A 40 -21.70 -0.98 4.57
N ILE A 41 -21.54 -1.46 5.79
CA ILE A 41 -20.34 -2.13 6.26
C ILE A 41 -20.59 -3.62 6.43
N ASN A 42 -19.59 -4.41 6.06
CA ASN A 42 -19.56 -5.84 6.28
C ASN A 42 -18.58 -6.11 7.42
N VAL A 43 -19.15 -6.52 8.55
CA VAL A 43 -18.37 -6.91 9.72
C VAL A 43 -18.18 -8.43 9.65
N LYS A 44 -16.92 -8.86 9.62
CA LYS A 44 -16.59 -10.30 9.74
C LYS A 44 -16.57 -10.65 11.23
N ASP A 45 -17.44 -11.57 11.63
CA ASP A 45 -17.39 -12.15 12.97
C ASP A 45 -16.37 -13.30 13.05
N VAL A 46 -16.04 -13.71 14.27
CA VAL A 46 -15.09 -14.81 14.53
C VAL A 46 -15.56 -16.13 13.90
N GLU A 47 -16.87 -16.29 13.69
CA GLU A 47 -17.50 -17.46 13.04
C GLU A 47 -17.53 -17.38 11.50
N HIS A 48 -16.69 -16.55 10.87
CA HIS A 48 -16.66 -16.31 9.41
C HIS A 48 -17.97 -15.81 8.77
N THR A 49 -19.01 -15.55 9.57
CA THR A 49 -20.28 -15.02 9.08
C THR A 49 -20.14 -13.52 8.82
N VAL A 50 -20.54 -13.09 7.61
CA VAL A 50 -20.54 -11.69 7.22
C VAL A 50 -21.88 -11.07 7.57
N LYS A 51 -21.87 -10.16 8.54
CA LYS A 51 -23.07 -9.36 8.89
C LYS A 51 -22.95 -7.99 8.26
N SER A 52 -24.00 -7.60 7.52
CA SER A 52 -24.07 -6.31 6.84
C SER A 52 -24.86 -5.32 7.70
N TYR A 53 -24.30 -4.15 7.97
CA TYR A 53 -24.95 -3.09 8.75
C TYR A 53 -24.95 -1.78 7.98
N MET A 54 -26.00 -0.98 8.14
CA MET A 54 -26.08 0.38 7.63
C MET A 54 -25.68 1.34 8.74
N VAL A 55 -24.64 2.13 8.53
CA VAL A 55 -24.00 2.96 9.56
C VAL A 55 -23.77 4.37 9.06
N GLY A 56 -23.74 5.32 9.99
CA GLY A 56 -23.31 6.70 9.73
C GLY A 56 -21.81 6.88 9.89
N LEU A 57 -21.33 8.06 9.51
CA LEU A 57 -19.98 8.52 9.83
C LEU A 57 -19.88 8.89 11.31
N GLY A 58 -18.71 8.66 11.92
CA GLY A 58 -18.37 9.22 13.22
C GLY A 58 -17.68 10.59 13.08
N ASP A 59 -17.49 11.28 14.21
CA ASP A 59 -16.98 12.68 14.25
C ASP A 59 -15.56 12.86 13.68
N LYS A 60 -14.80 11.78 13.54
CA LYS A 60 -13.39 11.80 13.13
C LYS A 60 -13.17 11.58 11.62
N VAL A 61 -14.22 11.36 10.83
CA VAL A 61 -14.10 10.95 9.42
C VAL A 61 -15.08 11.73 8.55
N SER A 62 -14.60 12.24 7.41
CA SER A 62 -15.43 12.91 6.41
C SER A 62 -15.93 11.95 5.34
N SER A 63 -17.02 12.31 4.64
CA SER A 63 -17.60 11.51 3.56
C SER A 63 -16.65 11.34 2.36
N THR A 64 -15.62 12.18 2.24
CA THR A 64 -14.57 12.14 1.20
C THR A 64 -13.50 11.07 1.46
N ASP A 65 -13.32 10.67 2.71
CA ASP A 65 -12.17 9.86 3.11
C ASP A 65 -12.45 8.36 3.03
N ILE A 66 -13.69 7.99 2.70
CA ILE A 66 -14.18 6.61 2.68
C ILE A 66 -14.59 6.22 1.27
N ASP A 67 -13.84 5.27 0.70
CA ASP A 67 -14.17 4.66 -0.58
C ASP A 67 -14.80 3.27 -0.42
N ARG A 68 -15.46 2.81 -1.49
CA ARG A 68 -16.06 1.48 -1.55
C ARG A 68 -14.95 0.43 -1.58
N GLY A 69 -15.06 -0.59 -0.75
CA GLY A 69 -14.06 -1.64 -0.59
C GLY A 69 -12.97 -1.32 0.43
N MET A 70 -12.96 -0.11 1.00
CA MET A 70 -11.97 0.25 2.02
C MET A 70 -12.22 -0.47 3.34
N ARG A 71 -11.15 -0.80 4.06
CA ARG A 71 -11.24 -1.31 5.43
C ARG A 71 -11.44 -0.12 6.37
N VAL A 72 -12.35 -0.26 7.31
CA VAL A 72 -12.68 0.80 8.27
C VAL A 72 -12.74 0.22 9.67
N GLY A 73 -12.27 1.00 10.65
CA GLY A 73 -12.44 0.73 12.07
C GLY A 73 -13.79 1.28 12.52
N VAL A 74 -14.65 0.39 13.02
CA VAL A 74 -15.98 0.74 13.52
C VAL A 74 -16.05 0.51 15.02
N ASP A 75 -16.82 1.35 15.70
CA ASP A 75 -17.07 1.18 17.13
C ASP A 75 -17.88 -0.10 17.42
N ARG A 76 -17.71 -0.69 18.61
CA ARG A 76 -18.37 -1.94 18.99
C ARG A 76 -19.84 -1.75 19.38
N LYS A 77 -20.21 -0.59 19.91
CA LYS A 77 -21.57 -0.33 20.42
C LYS A 77 -22.44 0.32 19.34
N THR A 78 -21.91 1.33 18.67
CA THR A 78 -22.67 2.17 17.73
C THR A 78 -22.46 1.79 16.27
N TYR A 79 -21.46 0.95 15.97
CA TYR A 79 -21.04 0.61 14.60
C TYR A 79 -20.68 1.82 13.72
N GLN A 80 -20.48 3.01 14.29
CA GLN A 80 -20.05 4.19 13.54
C GLN A 80 -18.59 4.05 13.07
N ILE A 81 -18.30 4.59 11.89
CA ILE A 81 -16.96 4.59 11.30
C ILE A 81 -16.10 5.65 11.99
N GLN A 82 -14.99 5.24 12.63
CA GLN A 82 -14.07 6.16 13.32
C GLN A 82 -12.76 6.40 12.59
N ILE A 83 -12.25 5.42 11.84
CA ILE A 83 -10.95 5.56 11.16
C ILE A 83 -10.88 4.68 9.90
N PRO A 84 -10.38 5.18 8.76
CA PRO A 84 -10.01 4.34 7.63
C PRO A 84 -8.77 3.52 7.97
N LEU A 85 -8.80 2.22 7.68
CA LEU A 85 -7.69 1.30 7.88
C LEU A 85 -7.03 1.00 6.54
N PRO A 86 -5.70 0.80 6.52
CA PRO A 86 -5.00 0.43 5.30
C PRO A 86 -5.54 -0.90 4.72
N PRO A 87 -5.48 -1.06 3.39
CA PRO A 87 -5.91 -2.29 2.74
C PRO A 87 -5.10 -3.48 3.24
N ARG A 88 -5.65 -4.68 3.08
CA ARG A 88 -4.85 -5.89 3.34
C ARG A 88 -3.80 -6.00 2.25
N ILE A 89 -2.54 -5.99 2.69
CA ILE A 89 -1.41 -6.33 1.84
C ILE A 89 -1.00 -7.72 2.29
N ASP A 90 -0.96 -8.67 1.37
CA ASP A 90 -0.52 -10.03 1.67
C ASP A 90 0.96 -9.99 2.05
N PRO A 91 1.34 -10.44 3.26
CA PRO A 91 2.71 -10.33 3.74
C PRO A 91 3.70 -11.06 2.81
N PHE A 92 3.25 -12.13 2.15
CA PHE A 92 4.05 -12.86 1.16
C PHE A 92 4.48 -12.02 -0.04
N VAL A 93 3.65 -11.08 -0.50
CA VAL A 93 3.97 -10.22 -1.64
C VAL A 93 4.92 -9.09 -1.21
N THR A 94 4.69 -8.50 -0.05
CA THR A 94 5.61 -7.49 0.52
C THR A 94 6.97 -8.07 0.90
N MET A 95 7.05 -9.35 1.26
CA MET A 95 8.35 -10.00 1.49
C MET A 95 9.14 -10.21 0.19
N MET A 96 8.50 -10.17 -0.98
CA MET A 96 9.18 -10.27 -2.29
C MET A 96 9.66 -8.92 -2.82
N THR A 97 9.27 -7.80 -2.20
CA THR A 97 9.78 -6.48 -2.60
C THR A 97 11.15 -6.27 -1.96
N VAL A 98 12.15 -5.98 -2.79
CA VAL A 98 13.51 -5.70 -2.35
C VAL A 98 13.54 -4.30 -1.73
N GLU A 99 13.70 -4.22 -0.40
CA GLU A 99 13.85 -2.93 0.32
C GLU A 99 15.30 -2.44 0.35
N GLU A 100 16.28 -3.35 0.22
CA GLU A 100 17.71 -3.02 0.31
C GLU A 100 18.35 -2.91 -1.08
N LYS A 101 19.03 -1.79 -1.32
CA LYS A 101 19.83 -1.60 -2.54
C LYS A 101 21.02 -2.59 -2.51
N PRO A 102 21.19 -3.47 -3.51
CA PRO A 102 22.37 -4.31 -3.57
C PRO A 102 23.64 -3.46 -3.77
N ASP A 103 24.76 -3.91 -3.18
CA ASP A 103 26.07 -3.24 -3.28
C ASP A 103 26.78 -3.44 -4.64
N VAL A 104 26.13 -4.11 -5.60
CA VAL A 104 26.73 -4.40 -6.91
C VAL A 104 26.68 -3.17 -7.80
N THR A 105 27.82 -2.84 -8.41
CA THR A 105 27.93 -1.72 -9.34
C THR A 105 27.93 -2.22 -10.78
N TYR A 106 27.52 -1.38 -11.72
CA TYR A 106 27.56 -1.72 -13.15
C TYR A 106 28.98 -1.91 -13.69
N ASP A 107 30.00 -1.44 -12.96
CA ASP A 107 31.41 -1.66 -13.32
C ASP A 107 31.85 -3.11 -13.07
N ASP A 108 31.12 -3.86 -12.23
CA ASP A 108 31.35 -5.28 -11.95
C ASP A 108 30.86 -6.19 -13.10
N VAL A 109 30.11 -5.63 -14.07
CA VAL A 109 29.56 -6.38 -15.22
C VAL A 109 30.51 -6.30 -16.42
N GLY A 110 31.34 -7.33 -16.60
CA GLY A 110 32.29 -7.43 -17.70
C GLY A 110 31.65 -7.70 -19.07
N GLY A 111 32.15 -7.05 -20.12
CA GLY A 111 31.89 -7.41 -21.53
C GLY A 111 30.52 -7.03 -22.11
N CYS A 112 29.59 -6.50 -21.31
CA CYS A 112 28.21 -6.20 -21.72
C CYS A 112 27.86 -4.69 -21.67
N LYS A 113 28.82 -3.81 -21.95
CA LYS A 113 28.66 -2.35 -21.78
C LYS A 113 27.54 -1.75 -22.64
N GLU A 114 27.45 -2.15 -23.91
CA GLU A 114 26.43 -1.63 -24.83
C GLU A 114 25.02 -2.06 -24.43
N GLN A 115 24.87 -3.27 -23.90
CA GLN A 115 23.58 -3.79 -23.41
C GLN A 115 23.15 -3.06 -22.14
N ILE A 116 24.09 -2.82 -21.20
CA ILE A 116 23.82 -2.06 -19.97
C ILE A 116 23.40 -0.63 -20.30
N GLU A 117 24.07 0.03 -21.24
CA GLU A 117 23.75 1.39 -21.66
C GLU A 117 22.31 1.49 -22.20
N LYS A 118 21.89 0.55 -23.06
CA LYS A 118 20.49 0.48 -23.53
C LYS A 118 19.49 0.26 -22.40
N ILE A 119 19.83 -0.55 -21.39
CA ILE A 119 18.96 -0.77 -20.23
C ILE A 119 18.84 0.49 -19.38
N ARG A 120 19.95 1.22 -19.17
CA ARG A 120 19.94 2.51 -18.46
C ARG A 120 19.11 3.56 -19.20
N GLU A 121 19.21 3.63 -20.52
CA GLU A 121 18.37 4.53 -21.31
C GLU A 121 16.88 4.21 -21.19
N VAL A 122 16.53 2.92 -21.08
CA VAL A 122 15.14 2.48 -20.96
C VAL A 122 14.60 2.64 -19.53
N VAL A 123 15.42 2.42 -18.50
CA VAL A 123 14.98 2.40 -17.10
C VAL A 123 15.31 3.70 -16.37
N GLU A 124 16.55 4.17 -16.41
CA GLU A 124 17.00 5.36 -15.66
C GLU A 124 16.54 6.66 -16.32
N LEU A 125 16.60 6.75 -17.66
CA LEU A 125 16.27 7.99 -18.38
C LEU A 125 14.82 8.47 -18.14
N PRO A 126 13.77 7.62 -18.20
CA PRO A 126 12.41 8.08 -17.93
C PRO A 126 12.16 8.41 -16.46
N LEU A 127 12.88 7.77 -15.53
CA LEU A 127 12.77 8.05 -14.10
C LEU A 127 13.48 9.35 -13.71
N LEU A 128 14.65 9.63 -14.29
CA LEU A 128 15.43 10.83 -14.01
C LEU A 128 14.94 12.07 -14.77
N HIS A 129 14.47 11.89 -16.02
CA HIS A 129 14.15 12.99 -16.94
C HIS A 129 12.82 12.77 -17.71
N PRO A 130 11.67 12.71 -17.01
CA PRO A 130 10.38 12.53 -17.67
C PRO A 130 10.04 13.67 -18.65
N GLU A 131 10.58 14.88 -18.44
CA GLU A 131 10.36 16.04 -19.30
C GLU A 131 10.84 15.84 -20.75
N LYS A 132 11.87 15.01 -20.96
CA LYS A 132 12.39 14.73 -22.30
C LYS A 132 11.38 13.91 -23.11
N PHE A 133 10.74 12.93 -22.48
CA PHE A 133 9.72 12.08 -23.09
C PHE A 133 8.44 12.88 -23.39
N VAL A 134 8.02 13.75 -22.47
CA VAL A 134 6.86 14.63 -22.65
C VAL A 134 7.06 15.60 -23.81
N LYS A 135 8.25 16.21 -23.94
CA LYS A 135 8.57 17.11 -25.06
C LYS A 135 8.62 16.42 -26.41
N LEU A 136 9.09 15.18 -26.44
CA LEU A 136 9.13 14.34 -27.64
C LEU A 136 7.75 13.74 -27.98
N GLY A 137 6.80 13.75 -27.03
CA GLY A 137 5.47 13.17 -27.22
C GLY A 137 5.45 11.65 -27.33
N ILE A 138 6.47 10.97 -26.79
CA ILE A 138 6.62 9.51 -26.83
C ILE A 138 6.38 8.91 -25.44
N ASP A 139 5.69 7.75 -25.38
CA ASP A 139 5.52 7.00 -24.13
C ASP A 139 6.81 6.23 -23.84
N PRO A 140 7.37 6.30 -22.62
CA PRO A 140 8.56 5.56 -22.27
C PRO A 140 8.31 4.04 -22.27
N PRO A 141 9.27 3.23 -22.72
CA PRO A 141 9.18 1.77 -22.62
C PRO A 141 9.01 1.31 -21.17
N LYS A 142 8.04 0.41 -20.90
CA LYS A 142 7.64 0.01 -19.54
C LYS A 142 8.32 -1.25 -19.01
N GLY A 143 9.09 -1.95 -19.84
CA GLY A 143 9.71 -3.20 -19.43
C GLY A 143 10.87 -3.61 -20.34
N VAL A 144 11.84 -4.28 -19.73
CA VAL A 144 13.01 -4.86 -20.39
C VAL A 144 12.98 -6.36 -20.15
N LEU A 145 13.27 -7.15 -21.20
CA LEU A 145 13.41 -8.59 -21.08
C LEU A 145 14.88 -8.99 -21.29
N CYS A 146 15.56 -9.40 -20.22
CA CYS A 146 16.92 -9.93 -20.29
C CYS A 146 16.89 -11.43 -20.62
N TYR A 147 17.37 -11.84 -21.79
CA TYR A 147 17.41 -13.25 -22.22
C TYR A 147 18.81 -13.66 -22.71
N GLY A 148 19.12 -14.96 -22.66
CA GLY A 148 20.39 -15.52 -23.14
C GLY A 148 20.83 -16.79 -22.41
N PRO A 149 21.95 -17.43 -22.82
CA PRO A 149 22.48 -18.62 -22.14
C PRO A 149 22.85 -18.33 -20.67
N PRO A 150 22.83 -19.33 -19.78
CA PRO A 150 23.23 -19.15 -18.38
C PRO A 150 24.69 -18.68 -18.30
N GLY A 151 25.03 -17.81 -17.35
CA GLY A 151 26.39 -17.27 -17.17
C GLY A 151 26.68 -15.93 -17.87
N THR A 152 25.69 -15.32 -18.55
CA THR A 152 25.82 -14.02 -19.25
C THR A 152 25.47 -12.80 -18.38
N GLY A 153 25.51 -12.92 -17.05
CA GLY A 153 25.32 -11.77 -16.14
C GLY A 153 23.91 -11.18 -16.05
N LYS A 154 22.87 -11.84 -16.61
CA LYS A 154 21.47 -11.35 -16.54
C LYS A 154 20.98 -11.00 -15.13
N THR A 155 21.36 -11.80 -14.13
CA THR A 155 21.01 -11.58 -12.72
C THR A 155 21.83 -10.46 -12.08
N LEU A 156 23.03 -10.16 -12.59
CA LEU A 156 23.88 -9.07 -12.08
C LEU A 156 23.44 -7.69 -12.59
N VAL A 157 22.69 -7.66 -13.69
CA VAL A 157 22.10 -6.44 -14.27
C VAL A 157 20.70 -6.15 -13.68
N ALA A 158 20.09 -7.14 -13.03
CA ALA A 158 18.74 -7.08 -12.48
C ALA A 158 18.68 -6.45 -11.09
#